data_AF-A0A933EET5-F1
#
_entry.id   AF-A0A933EET5-F1
#
_cell.length_a   1.000
_cell.length_b   1.000
_cell.length_c   1.000
_cell.angle_alpha   90.00
_cell.angle_beta   90.00
_cell.angle_gamma   90.00
#
_symmetry.space_group_name_H-M   'P 1'
#
loop_
_entity.id
_entity.type
_entity.pdbx_description
1 polymer ?
#
loop_
_entity_poly.entity_id
_entity_poly.type
_entity_poly.pdbx_seq_one_letter_code
_entity_poly.pdbx_strand_id
1 'polypeptide(L)'
;GKAADTFPTALHLRAHVGPDREAAYQETAAFLKAYYGQEYTRQHLETQCAIGTPEECVEKFRAYANAGCGTIIIRLLSWNLREQLQRWITQVLPQVVG
;
A
#
# COMPACT_ATOMS: atom_id res chain seq x y z
N GLY A 1 6.35 34.08 -3.09
CA GLY A 1 6.03 32.69 -3.50
C GLY A 1 4.70 32.29 -2.89
N LYS A 2 3.99 31.30 -3.45
CA LYS A 2 2.80 30.72 -2.81
C LYS A 2 3.21 29.87 -1.60
N ALA A 3 2.39 29.80 -0.56
CA ALA A 3 2.64 28.94 0.59
C ALA A 3 2.51 27.46 0.18
N ALA A 4 3.46 26.63 0.61
CA ALA A 4 3.58 25.24 0.14
C ALA A 4 2.39 24.35 0.54
N ASP A 5 1.73 24.68 1.64
CA ASP A 5 0.53 24.04 2.18
C ASP A 5 -0.73 24.28 1.34
N THR A 6 -0.70 25.24 0.40
CA THR A 6 -1.84 25.51 -0.50
C THR A 6 -1.94 24.56 -1.69
N PHE A 7 -0.93 23.71 -1.90
CA PHE A 7 -0.91 22.76 -3.01
C PHE A 7 -1.52 21.41 -2.58
N PRO A 8 -2.50 20.87 -3.31
CA PRO A 8 -3.01 19.53 -3.03
C PRO A 8 -1.89 18.51 -3.24
N THR A 9 -1.68 17.65 -2.25
CA THR A 9 -0.70 16.56 -2.32
C THR A 9 -1.41 15.22 -2.51
N ALA A 10 -0.82 14.37 -3.35
CA ALA A 10 -1.29 13.01 -3.56
C ALA A 10 -0.12 12.02 -3.49
N LEU A 11 -0.29 10.94 -2.72
CA LEU A 11 0.63 9.82 -2.63
C LEU A 11 0.05 8.63 -3.40
N HIS A 12 0.77 8.14 -4.40
CA HIS A 12 0.43 6.89 -5.07
C HIS A 12 1.13 5.72 -4.38
N LEU A 13 0.38 4.97 -3.58
CA LEU A 13 0.89 3.89 -2.74
C LEU A 13 0.53 2.52 -3.33
N ARG A 14 1.54 1.69 -3.58
CA ARG A 14 1.36 0.29 -3.94
C ARG A 14 1.07 -0.55 -2.70
N ALA A 15 0.18 -1.52 -2.80
CA ALA A 15 -0.42 -2.16 -1.65
C ALA A 15 -0.82 -3.62 -1.88
N HIS A 16 -0.68 -4.46 -0.84
CA HIS A 16 -1.17 -5.84 -0.81
C HIS A 16 -1.36 -6.33 0.62
N VAL A 17 -2.51 -6.94 0.93
CA VAL A 17 -2.81 -7.50 2.25
C VAL A 17 -2.80 -9.02 2.19
N GLY A 18 -1.89 -9.64 2.94
CA GLY A 18 -1.78 -11.08 3.10
C GLY A 18 -2.08 -11.56 4.53
N PRO A 19 -2.13 -12.88 4.74
CA PRO A 19 -2.33 -13.47 6.07
C PRO A 19 -1.12 -13.24 7.00
N ASP A 20 0.07 -13.09 6.42
CA ASP A 20 1.31 -12.75 7.10
C ASP A 20 2.23 -11.97 6.15
N ARG A 21 3.30 -11.39 6.71
CA ARG A 21 4.27 -10.57 5.97
C ARG A 21 4.94 -11.34 4.84
N GLU A 22 5.33 -12.59 5.05
CA GLU A 22 6.10 -13.35 4.07
C GLU A 22 5.20 -13.79 2.90
N ALA A 23 4.00 -14.29 3.18
CA ALA A 23 3.02 -14.62 2.15
C ALA A 23 2.66 -13.39 1.29
N ALA A 24 2.43 -12.24 1.94
CA ALA A 24 2.13 -10.98 1.24
C ALA A 24 3.29 -10.55 0.33
N TYR A 25 4.53 -10.67 0.83
CA TYR A 25 5.73 -10.34 0.06
C TYR A 25 5.91 -11.26 -1.15
N GLN A 26 5.85 -12.58 -0.94
CA GLN A 26 6.04 -13.58 -2.00
C GLN A 26 5.02 -13.40 -3.12
N GLU A 27 3.74 -13.23 -2.77
CA GLU A 27 2.68 -12.98 -3.76
C GLU A 27 2.95 -11.68 -4.54
N THR A 28 3.31 -10.60 -3.85
CA THR A 28 3.58 -9.31 -4.48
C THR A 28 4.80 -9.38 -5.41
N ALA A 29 5.89 -10.03 -4.98
CA ALA A 29 7.09 -10.19 -5.79
C ALA A 29 6.81 -11.01 -7.05
N ALA A 30 6.06 -12.11 -6.91
CA ALA A 30 5.63 -12.93 -8.04
C ALA A 30 4.71 -12.14 -8.99
N PHE A 31 3.76 -11.36 -8.46
CA PHE A 31 2.87 -10.51 -9.25
C PHE A 31 3.65 -9.48 -10.07
N LEU A 32 4.58 -8.77 -9.42
CA LEU A 32 5.38 -7.74 -10.08
C LEU A 32 6.33 -8.33 -11.12
N LYS A 33 6.94 -9.50 -10.84
CA LYS A 33 7.74 -10.22 -11.81
C LYS A 33 6.92 -10.62 -13.03
N ALA A 34 5.71 -11.14 -12.84
CA ALA A 34 4.82 -11.50 -13.94
C ALA A 34 4.33 -10.28 -14.73
N TYR A 35 4.01 -9.18 -14.04
CA TYR A 35 3.42 -7.99 -14.65
C TYR A 35 4.45 -7.09 -15.36
N TYR A 36 5.64 -6.93 -14.79
CA TYR A 36 6.69 -6.04 -15.30
C TYR A 36 7.91 -6.78 -15.87
N GLY A 37 8.03 -8.09 -15.69
CA GLY A 37 9.27 -8.82 -16.01
C GLY A 37 10.44 -8.44 -15.10
N GLN A 38 10.20 -7.74 -14.00
CA GLN A 38 11.22 -7.19 -13.11
C GLN A 38 11.17 -7.86 -11.74
N GLU A 39 12.33 -8.17 -11.19
CA GLU A 39 12.48 -8.60 -9.80
C GLU A 39 12.82 -7.39 -8.93
N TYR A 40 12.01 -7.16 -7.91
CA TYR A 40 12.25 -6.14 -6.89
C TYR A 40 12.83 -6.79 -5.65
N THR A 41 13.78 -6.12 -5.00
CA THR A 41 14.31 -6.58 -3.72
C THR A 41 13.28 -6.43 -2.60
N ARG A 42 13.39 -7.28 -1.57
CA ARG A 42 12.55 -7.18 -0.37
C ARG A 42 12.55 -5.79 0.24
N GLN A 43 13.76 -5.25 0.45
CA GLN A 43 13.94 -3.91 1.00
C GLN A 43 13.23 -2.84 0.16
N HIS A 44 13.28 -2.92 -1.18
CA HIS A 44 12.60 -1.96 -2.04
C HIS A 44 11.08 -2.02 -1.86
N LEU A 45 10.50 -3.22 -1.87
CA LEU A 45 9.06 -3.42 -1.71
C LEU A 45 8.58 -3.01 -0.32
N GLU A 46 9.28 -3.40 0.73
CA GLU A 46 8.94 -3.02 2.11
C GLU A 46 9.09 -1.53 2.37
N THR A 47 9.98 -0.83 1.65
CA THR A 47 10.15 0.63 1.77
C THR A 47 9.03 1.36 1.03
N GLN A 48 8.72 0.97 -0.20
CA GLN A 48 7.86 1.75 -1.10
C GLN A 48 6.39 1.29 -1.18
N CYS A 49 6.05 0.14 -0.60
CA CYS A 49 4.71 -0.43 -0.66
C CYS A 49 4.15 -0.71 0.74
N ALA A 50 2.83 -0.70 0.89
CA ALA A 50 2.14 -1.25 2.06
C ALA A 50 1.81 -2.73 1.80
N ILE A 51 2.74 -3.61 2.15
CA ILE A 51 2.63 -5.06 1.96
C ILE A 51 2.78 -5.73 3.32
N GLY A 52 1.81 -6.55 3.71
CA GLY A 52 1.88 -7.26 4.99
C GLY A 52 0.51 -7.71 5.49
N THR A 53 0.38 -7.84 6.81
CA THR A 53 -0.91 -8.03 7.48
C THR A 53 -1.76 -6.76 7.40
N PRO A 54 -3.08 -6.83 7.67
CA PRO A 54 -3.92 -5.64 7.76
C PRO A 54 -3.35 -4.57 8.71
N GLU A 55 -2.85 -4.97 9.87
CA GLU A 55 -2.30 -4.08 10.90
C GLU A 55 -1.05 -3.35 10.38
N GLU A 56 -0.16 -4.06 9.71
CA GLU A 56 1.06 -3.50 9.13
C GLU A 56 0.74 -2.50 8.01
N CYS A 57 -0.28 -2.80 7.19
CA CYS A 57 -0.78 -1.86 6.19
C CYS A 57 -1.41 -0.62 6.83
N VAL A 58 -2.16 -0.76 7.92
CA VAL A 58 -2.74 0.35 8.69
C VAL A 58 -1.64 1.26 9.25
N GLU A 59 -0.62 0.69 9.89
CA GLU A 59 0.51 1.45 10.45
C GLU A 59 1.21 2.28 9.37
N LYS A 60 1.49 1.66 8.22
CA LYS A 60 2.13 2.35 7.11
C LYS A 60 1.25 3.46 6.52
N PHE A 61 -0.04 3.22 6.39
CA PHE A 61 -0.97 4.23 5.90
C PHE A 61 -1.08 5.42 6.86
N ARG A 62 -1.17 5.16 8.18
CA ARG A 62 -1.17 6.20 9.22
C ARG A 62 0.13 7.02 9.20
N ALA A 63 1.28 6.39 8.98
CA ALA A 63 2.55 7.10 8.88
C ALA A 63 2.55 8.15 7.76
N TYR A 64 1.99 7.81 6.58
CA TYR A 64 1.87 8.77 5.48
C TYR A 64 0.83 9.86 5.74
N ALA A 65 -0.32 9.51 6.32
CA ALA A 65 -1.33 10.48 6.71
C ALA A 65 -0.78 11.49 7.72
N ASN A 66 -0.08 11.01 8.76
CA ASN A 66 0.57 11.85 9.77
C ASN A 66 1.70 12.72 9.21
N ALA A 67 2.32 12.30 8.10
CA ALA A 67 3.33 13.10 7.39
C ALA A 67 2.71 14.23 6.54
N GLY A 68 1.38 14.40 6.55
CA GLY A 68 0.69 15.47 5.81
C GLY A 68 0.38 15.12 4.36
N CYS A 69 0.40 13.84 3.97
CA CYS A 69 -0.09 13.42 2.67
C CYS A 69 -1.62 13.62 2.60
N GLY A 70 -2.09 14.49 1.71
CA GLY A 70 -3.51 14.84 1.62
C GLY A 70 -4.38 13.72 1.04
N THR A 71 -4.07 13.27 -0.17
CA THR A 71 -4.80 12.16 -0.83
C THR A 71 -3.89 10.94 -0.98
N ILE A 72 -4.35 9.75 -0.58
CA ILE A 72 -3.61 8.50 -0.82
C ILE A 72 -4.36 7.68 -1.88
N ILE A 73 -3.72 7.48 -3.03
CA ILE A 73 -4.21 6.66 -4.13
C ILE A 73 -3.60 5.26 -3.99
N ILE A 74 -4.44 4.26 -3.75
CA ILE A 74 -4.00 2.88 -3.50
C ILE A 74 -4.01 2.08 -4.81
N ARG A 75 -2.86 1.51 -5.17
CA ARG A 75 -2.72 0.52 -6.25
C ARG A 75 -2.52 -0.87 -5.66
N LEU A 76 -3.53 -1.72 -5.84
CA LEU A 76 -3.50 -3.11 -5.39
C LEU A 76 -2.60 -3.96 -6.30
N LEU A 77 -1.72 -4.75 -5.69
CA LEU A 77 -0.75 -5.62 -6.37
C LEU A 77 -1.16 -7.10 -6.24
N SER A 78 -2.25 -7.50 -6.90
CA SER A 78 -2.72 -8.89 -6.85
C SER A 78 -3.41 -9.30 -8.15
N TRP A 79 -3.42 -10.60 -8.40
CA TRP A 79 -4.24 -11.22 -9.45
C TRP A 79 -5.73 -11.18 -9.11
N ASN A 80 -6.10 -11.17 -7.82
CA ASN A 80 -7.49 -11.09 -7.37
C ASN A 80 -7.80 -9.72 -6.76
N LEU A 81 -7.98 -8.73 -7.62
CA LEU A 81 -8.28 -7.35 -7.20
C LEU A 81 -9.56 -7.23 -6.36
N ARG A 82 -10.58 -8.06 -6.64
CA ARG A 82 -11.85 -8.00 -5.92
C ARG A 82 -11.66 -8.42 -4.46
N GLU A 83 -10.95 -9.50 -4.24
CA GLU A 83 -10.64 -9.98 -2.90
C GLU A 83 -9.73 -9.01 -2.15
N GLN A 84 -8.68 -8.50 -2.80
CA GLN A 84 -7.83 -7.48 -2.18
C GLN A 84 -8.63 -6.23 -1.81
N LEU A 85 -9.47 -5.72 -2.70
CA LEU A 85 -10.32 -4.56 -2.41
C LEU A 85 -11.24 -4.84 -1.20
N GLN A 86 -11.84 -6.03 -1.13
CA GLN A 86 -12.68 -6.42 -0.01
C GLN A 86 -11.89 -6.44 1.33
N ARG A 87 -10.67 -6.98 1.32
CA ARG A 87 -9.79 -6.97 2.50
C ARG A 87 -9.46 -5.55 2.93
N TRP A 88 -9.13 -4.66 1.98
CA TRP A 88 -8.84 -3.26 2.28
C TRP A 88 -10.05 -2.54 2.88
N ILE A 89 -11.25 -2.71 2.31
CA ILE A 89 -12.48 -2.08 2.80
C ILE A 89 -12.88 -2.58 4.18
N THR A 90 -12.66 -3.86 4.48
CA THR A 90 -13.13 -4.46 5.75
C THR A 90 -12.09 -4.47 6.86
N GLN A 91 -10.80 -4.49 6.53
CA GLN A 91 -9.73 -4.72 7.50
C GLN A 91 -8.78 -3.54 7.64
N VAL A 92 -8.61 -2.69 6.62
CA VAL A 92 -7.62 -1.60 6.64
C VAL A 92 -8.27 -0.22 6.74
N LEU A 93 -9.13 0.13 5.77
CA LEU A 93 -9.74 1.46 5.67
C LEU A 93 -10.52 1.89 6.92
N PRO A 94 -11.31 1.02 7.59
CA PRO A 94 -12.04 1.41 8.79
C PRO A 94 -11.14 1.81 9.98
N GLN A 95 -9.87 1.41 9.96
CA GLN A 95 -8.91 1.74 11.01
C GLN A 95 -8.15 3.05 10.75
N VAL A 96 -8.25 3.60 9.54
CA VAL A 96 -7.50 4.81 9.11
C VAL A 96 -8.41 5.97 8.74
N VAL A 97 -9.65 5.69 8.34
CA VAL A 97 -10.70 6.68 8.10
C VAL A 97 -11.59 6.69 9.33
N GLY A 98 -11.24 7.52 10.31
CA GLY A 98 -11.96 7.71 11.57
C GLY A 98 -11.79 9.12 12.09
#